data_AF-A0A4D4LAY3-F1
#
_entry.id   AF-A0A4D4LAY3-F1
#
_cell.length_a   1.000
_cell.length_b   1.000
_cell.length_c   1.000
_cell.angle_alpha   90.00
_cell.angle_beta   90.00
_cell.angle_gamma   90.00
#
_symmetry.space_group_name_H-M   'P 1'
#
loop_
_entity.id
_entity.type
_entity.pdbx_description
1 polymer ?
#
loop_
_entity_poly.entity_id
_entity_poly.type
_entity_poly.pdbx_seq_one_letter_code
_entity_poly.pdbx_strand_id
1 'polypeptide(L)' 'MLEAAREGGLLIGKGGGHNSSVLRIAPPLSLTVAEAEEGAEILEAALRTALETTRSGRSAS' A
#
# COMPACT_ATOMS: atom_id res chain seq x y z
N MET A 1 5.89 -1.77 2.90
CA MET A 1 4.58 -1.41 2.31
C MET A 1 4.68 -1.11 0.82
N LEU A 2 5.34 -0.02 0.39
CA LEU A 2 5.41 0.32 -1.05
C LEU A 2 6.03 -0.79 -1.90
N GLU A 3 7.14 -1.37 -1.44
CA GLU A 3 7.76 -2.51 -2.14
C GLU A 3 6.86 -3.76 -2.12
N ALA A 4 6.23 -4.08 -0.98
CA ALA A 4 5.31 -5.21 -0.89
C ALA A 4 4.09 -5.06 -1.82
N ALA A 5 3.54 -3.84 -1.94
CA ALA A 5 2.48 -3.56 -2.90
C ALA A 5 2.97 -3.73 -4.35
N ARG A 6 4.17 -3.23 -4.67
CA ARG A 6 4.81 -3.37 -5.99
C ARG A 6 5.04 -4.85 -6.35
N GLU A 7 5.52 -5.64 -5.40
CA GLU A 7 5.71 -7.09 -5.56
C GLU A 7 4.39 -7.83 -5.80
N GLY A 8 3.31 -7.38 -5.17
CA GLY A 8 1.96 -7.86 -5.43
C GLY A 8 1.32 -7.35 -6.73
N GLY A 9 2.03 -6.54 -7.53
CA GLY A 9 1.53 -5.99 -8.80
C GLY A 9 0.79 -4.65 -8.70
N LEU A 10 0.69 -4.05 -7.50
CA LEU A 10 0.03 -2.77 -7.29
C LEU A 10 1.04 -1.62 -7.18
N LEU A 11 0.97 -0.67 -8.13
CA LEU A 11 1.78 0.54 -8.11
C LEU A 11 1.09 1.66 -7.33
N ILE A 12 1.69 2.07 -6.20
CA ILE A 12 1.21 3.17 -5.36
C ILE A 12 2.33 4.18 -5.08
N GLY A 13 1.97 5.45 -4.97
CA GLY A 13 2.90 6.55 -4.71
C GLY A 13 2.70 7.19 -3.35
N LYS A 14 3.74 7.87 -2.84
CA LYS A 14 3.59 8.78 -1.69
C LYS A 14 2.90 10.07 -2.12
N GLY A 15 1.94 10.52 -1.31
CA GLY A 15 1.16 11.73 -1.50
C GLY A 15 1.46 12.81 -0.49
N GLY A 16 1.20 14.07 -0.87
CA GLY A 16 1.35 15.25 0.00
C GLY A 16 2.80 15.74 0.15
N GLY A 17 3.00 16.69 1.07
CA GLY A 17 4.31 17.29 1.35
C GLY A 17 5.21 16.41 2.23
N HIS A 18 6.35 16.96 2.68
CA HIS A 18 7.42 16.24 3.37
C HIS A 18 7.01 15.47 4.65
N ASN A 19 5.88 15.82 5.29
CA ASN A 19 5.38 15.19 6.52
C ASN A 19 3.96 14.62 6.35
N SER A 20 3.65 14.09 5.17
CA SER A 20 2.33 13.54 4.85
C SER A 20 2.33 12.02 4.92
N SER A 21 1.20 11.47 5.39
CA SER A 21 0.91 10.03 5.42
C SER A 21 -0.09 9.61 4.34
N VAL A 22 -0.22 10.40 3.27
CA VAL A 22 -1.16 10.13 2.17
C VAL A 22 -0.53 9.16 1.15
N LEU A 23 -1.35 8.24 0.65
CA LEU A 23 -1.03 7.39 -0.50
C LEU A 23 -1.79 7.87 -1.74
N ARG A 24 -1.16 7.74 -2.90
CA ARG A 24 -1.75 8.06 -4.20
C ARG A 24 -1.91 6.78 -5.03
N ILE A 25 -3.09 6.63 -5.60
CA ILE A 25 -3.44 5.59 -6.56
C ILE A 25 -4.00 6.31 -7.79
N ALA A 26 -3.44 6.03 -8.96
CA ALA A 26 -3.83 6.67 -10.22
C ALA A 26 -4.16 5.58 -11.25
N PRO A 27 -5.30 4.89 -11.10
CA PRO A 27 -5.68 3.85 -12.03
C PRO A 27 -6.11 4.45 -13.38
N PRO A 28 -6.05 3.68 -14.48
CA PRO A 28 -6.63 4.10 -15.75
C PRO A 28 -8.16 4.25 -15.64
N LEU A 29 -8.76 5.09 -16.49
CA LEU A 29 -10.22 5.27 -16.53
C LEU A 29 -11.00 4.04 -17.03
N SER A 30 -10.28 3.03 -17.52
CA SER A 30 -10.83 1.74 -17.94
C SER A 30 -10.86 0.70 -16.82
N LEU A 31 -10.38 1.05 -15.61
CA LEU A 31 -10.34 0.12 -14.48
C LEU A 31 -11.73 -0.43 -14.18
N THR A 32 -11.83 -1.75 -14.09
CA THR A 32 -13.04 -2.46 -13.69
C THR A 32 -13.16 -2.55 -12.17
N VAL A 33 -14.35 -2.87 -11.68
CA VAL A 33 -14.56 -3.10 -10.24
C VAL A 33 -13.72 -4.28 -9.74
N ALA A 34 -13.65 -5.37 -10.51
CA ALA A 34 -12.87 -6.55 -10.14
C ALA A 34 -11.36 -6.23 -9.99
N GLU A 35 -10.79 -5.44 -10.90
CA GLU A 35 -9.39 -5.00 -10.79
C GLU A 35 -9.18 -4.04 -9.61
N ALA A 36 -10.19 -3.23 -9.27
CA ALA A 36 -10.13 -2.37 -8.08
C ALA A 36 -10.14 -3.19 -6.78
N GLU A 37 -10.93 -4.26 -6.73
CA GLU A 37 -11.00 -5.19 -5.60
C GLU A 37 -9.67 -5.94 -5.44
N GLU A 38 -9.10 -6.48 -6.53
CA GLU A 38 -7.76 -7.09 -6.52
C GLU A 38 -6.70 -6.12 -5.98
N GLY A 39 -6.71 -4.87 -6.48
CA GLY A 39 -5.81 -3.84 -5.98
C GLY A 39 -6.01 -3.52 -4.49
N ALA A 40 -7.25 -3.54 -4.00
CA ALA A 40 -7.55 -3.33 -2.59
C ALA A 40 -7.01 -4.47 -1.71
N GLU A 41 -7.12 -5.73 -2.15
CA GLU A 41 -6.59 -6.89 -1.45
C GLU A 41 -5.05 -6.82 -1.32
N ILE A 42 -4.36 -6.46 -2.40
CA ILE A 42 -2.91 -6.28 -2.40
C ILE A 42 -2.50 -5.15 -1.43
N LEU A 43 -3.24 -4.02 -1.43
CA LEU A 43 -2.97 -2.91 -0.54
C LEU A 43 -3.15 -3.30 0.94
N GLU A 44 -4.22 -4.04 1.26
CA GLU A 44 -4.48 -4.54 2.61
C GLU A 44 -3.33 -5.43 3.10
N ALA A 45 -2.91 -6.40 2.28
CA ALA A 45 -1.81 -7.29 2.62
C ALA A 45 -0.51 -6.51 2.88
N ALA A 46 -0.16 -5.56 2.01
CA ALA A 46 1.04 -4.73 2.15
C ALA A 46 1.00 -3.84 3.42
N LEU A 47 -0.18 -3.35 3.82
CA LEU A 47 -0.40 -2.62 5.06
C LEU A 47 -0.19 -3.51 6.29
N ARG A 48 -0.75 -4.73 6.29
CA ARG A 48 -0.58 -5.70 7.39
C ARG A 48 0.88 -6.05 7.62
N THR A 49 1.64 -6.34 6.56
CA THR A 49 3.09 -6.61 6.66
C THR A 49 3.85 -5.43 7.28
N ALA A 50 3.50 -4.20 6.92
CA ALA A 50 4.15 -3.01 7.47
C ALA A 50 3.81 -2.79 8.96
N LEU A 51 2.56 -3.05 9.35
CA LEU A 51 2.11 -2.99 10.74
C LEU A 51 2.86 -4.02 11.60
N GLU A 52 3.00 -5.26 11.11
CA GLU A 52 3.77 -6.32 11.78
C GLU A 52 5.22 -5.92 11.96
N THR A 53 5.88 -5.43 10.90
CA THR A 53 7.27 -4.96 10.98
C THR A 53 7.44 -3.85 12.03
N THR A 54 6.52 -2.89 12.05
CA THR A 54 6.55 -1.79 13.03
C THR A 54 6.32 -2.28 14.46
N ARG A 55 5.42 -3.27 14.65
CA ARG A 55 5.15 -3.88 15.96
C ARG A 55 6.35 -4.68 16.48
N SER A 56 6.98 -5.47 15.62
CA SER A 56 8.19 -6.22 15.98
C SER A 56 9.35 -5.29 16.36
N GLY A 57 9.51 -4.16 15.65
CA GLY A 57 10.51 -3.15 16.01
C GLY A 57 10.27 -2.46 17.35
N ARG A 58 9.00 -2.20 17.73
CA ARG A 58 8.63 -1.65 19.05
C ARG A 58 8.74 -2.63 20.21
N SER A 59 8.66 -3.93 19.95
CA SER A 59 8.76 -4.94 21.01
C SER A 59 10.21 -5.25 21.40
N ALA A 60 11.19 -4.78 20.61
CA ALA A 60 12.61 -4.99 20.83
C ALA A 60 13.33 -3.74 21.42
N SER A 61 12.56 -2.69 21.76
CA SER A 61 13.02 -1.40 22.33
C SER A 61 12.39 -1.16 23.70
#